data_AF-A0A8T5TLB3-F1
#
_entry.id   AF-A0A8T5TLB3-F1
#
_cell.length_a   1.000
_cell.length_b   1.000
_cell.length_c   1.000
_cell.angle_alpha   90.00
_cell.angle_beta   90.00
_cell.angle_gamma   90.00
#
_symmetry.space_group_name_H-M   'P 1'
#
loop_
_entity.id
_entity.type
_entity.pdbx_description
1 polymer ?
#
loop_
_entity_poly.entity_id
_entity_poly.type
_entity_poly.pdbx_seq_one_letter_code
_entity_poly.pdbx_strand_id
1 'polypeptide(L)'
;MTSDNDAKENLQNYLKKLILKDAKKIKNKYPPILEKVNGISKPLKIKNIYELNGNLNNFFLITTKNYAKKPKYRYFLAIILASQSSDLLVSLAKEYSKKHKLKLIQYSIYPQHFRVGLFSLKELRSKDTISETVNSLKEFRIMYRKDLEKLGKLIERV
;
A
#
# COMPACT_ATOMS: atom_id res chain seq x y z
N MET A 1 -16.04 -19.28 -20.75
CA MET A 1 -15.61 -17.89 -20.49
C MET A 1 -16.24 -17.40 -19.18
N THR A 2 -15.64 -17.72 -18.03
CA THR A 2 -16.23 -17.43 -16.69
C THR A 2 -15.18 -17.11 -15.60
N SER A 3 -13.89 -17.04 -15.94
CA SER A 3 -12.81 -17.13 -14.94
C SER A 3 -12.57 -15.89 -14.07
N ASP A 4 -13.03 -14.72 -14.51
CA ASP A 4 -12.54 -13.45 -13.96
C ASP A 4 -13.51 -12.78 -12.98
N ASN A 5 -14.77 -13.20 -12.94
CA ASN A 5 -15.78 -12.68 -12.01
C ASN A 5 -15.86 -13.51 -10.72
N ASP A 6 -15.79 -14.84 -10.84
CA ASP A 6 -15.90 -15.77 -9.70
C ASP A 6 -14.72 -15.62 -8.73
N ALA A 7 -13.50 -15.40 -9.24
CA ALA A 7 -12.33 -15.11 -8.42
C ALA A 7 -12.44 -13.79 -7.63
N LYS A 8 -13.21 -12.82 -8.12
CA LYS A 8 -13.32 -11.46 -7.55
C LYS A 8 -14.40 -11.37 -6.48
N GLU A 9 -15.53 -12.04 -6.68
CA GLU A 9 -16.54 -12.21 -5.63
C GLU A 9 -15.92 -12.97 -4.44
N ASN A 10 -15.01 -13.91 -4.72
CA ASN A 10 -14.20 -14.59 -3.73
C ASN A 10 -13.27 -13.63 -2.95
N LEU A 11 -12.51 -12.76 -3.63
CA LEU A 11 -11.61 -11.81 -2.96
C LEU A 11 -12.34 -10.79 -2.09
N GLN A 12 -13.41 -10.16 -2.61
CA GLN A 12 -14.14 -9.16 -1.83
C GLN A 12 -14.78 -9.76 -0.57
N ASN A 13 -15.35 -10.97 -0.68
CA ASN A 13 -15.93 -11.67 0.45
C ASN A 13 -14.85 -12.14 1.44
N TYR A 14 -13.70 -12.60 0.94
CA TYR A 14 -12.54 -12.94 1.76
C TYR A 14 -12.06 -11.74 2.59
N LEU A 15 -11.83 -10.60 1.93
CA LEU A 15 -11.39 -9.37 2.61
C LEU A 15 -12.38 -8.93 3.70
N LYS A 16 -13.69 -8.99 3.41
CA LYS A 16 -14.73 -8.66 4.39
C LYS A 16 -14.73 -9.60 5.60
N LYS A 17 -14.68 -10.92 5.37
CA LYS A 17 -14.83 -11.93 6.43
C LYS A 17 -13.58 -12.09 7.29
N LEU A 18 -12.40 -12.06 6.67
CA LEU A 18 -11.15 -12.46 7.34
C LEU A 18 -10.23 -11.29 7.67
N ILE A 19 -10.17 -10.27 6.82
CA ILE A 19 -9.23 -9.14 7.01
C ILE A 19 -9.90 -7.95 7.69
N LEU A 20 -11.18 -7.70 7.38
CA LEU A 20 -11.89 -6.51 7.84
C LEU A 20 -12.74 -6.70 9.10
N LYS A 21 -12.87 -7.92 9.62
CA LYS A 21 -13.70 -8.23 10.80
C LYS A 21 -13.35 -7.34 11.99
N ASP A 22 -12.05 -7.18 12.25
CA ASP A 22 -11.53 -6.40 13.37
C ASP A 22 -10.81 -5.12 12.91
N ALA A 23 -10.92 -4.75 11.63
CA ALA A 23 -10.18 -3.62 11.07
C ALA A 23 -10.86 -2.29 11.40
N LYS A 24 -10.06 -1.29 11.77
CA LYS A 24 -10.56 0.06 12.06
C LYS A 24 -10.61 0.88 10.78
N LYS A 25 -11.81 1.28 10.37
CA LYS A 25 -11.97 2.23 9.25
C LYS A 25 -11.47 3.61 9.66
N ILE A 26 -10.53 4.17 8.90
CA ILE A 26 -10.04 5.52 9.10
C ILE A 26 -10.95 6.48 8.32
N LYS A 27 -11.62 7.38 9.04
CA LYS A 27 -12.58 8.33 8.47
C LYS A 27 -11.85 9.60 8.04
N ASN A 28 -11.57 9.72 6.74
CA ASN A 28 -11.11 10.99 6.15
C ASN A 28 -11.34 11.06 4.64
N LYS A 29 -11.15 12.24 4.06
CA LYS A 29 -10.95 12.44 2.62
C LYS A 29 -9.46 12.27 2.33
N TYR A 30 -9.15 11.38 1.40
CA TYR A 30 -7.77 11.11 1.00
C TYR A 30 -7.53 11.55 -0.44
N PRO A 31 -6.34 12.10 -0.74
CA PRO A 31 -5.93 12.39 -2.11
C PRO A 31 -5.93 11.10 -2.96
N PRO A 32 -6.24 11.19 -4.27
CA PRO A 32 -6.24 10.04 -5.16
C PRO A 32 -4.82 9.57 -5.46
N ILE A 33 -4.62 8.25 -5.57
CA ILE A 33 -3.33 7.67 -5.99
C ILE A 33 -3.15 7.95 -7.49
N LEU A 34 -2.08 8.64 -7.89
CA LEU A 34 -1.78 8.84 -9.31
C LEU A 34 -1.12 7.58 -9.89
N GLU A 35 -1.62 7.13 -11.04
CA GLU A 35 -1.06 6.02 -11.80
C GLU A 35 -0.91 6.43 -13.27
N LYS A 36 0.25 6.14 -13.88
CA LYS A 36 0.41 6.31 -15.33
C LYS A 36 -0.20 5.12 -16.06
N VAL A 37 -1.22 5.36 -16.88
CA VAL A 37 -1.87 4.36 -17.73
C VAL A 37 -1.75 4.85 -19.16
N ASN A 38 -1.02 4.10 -20.00
CA ASN A 38 -0.72 4.46 -21.40
C ASN A 38 -0.12 5.88 -21.52
N GLY A 39 0.85 6.20 -20.66
CA GLY A 39 1.51 7.52 -20.63
C GLY A 39 0.69 8.64 -19.96
N ILE A 40 -0.61 8.43 -19.73
CA ILE A 40 -1.50 9.44 -19.14
C ILE A 40 -1.59 9.23 -17.63
N SER A 41 -1.37 10.29 -16.85
CA SER A 41 -1.62 10.28 -15.40
C SER A 41 -3.12 10.20 -15.12
N LYS A 42 -3.56 9.09 -14.51
CA LYS A 42 -4.95 8.90 -14.09
C LYS A 42 -5.03 8.88 -12.55
N PRO A 43 -6.09 9.47 -11.95
CA PRO A 43 -6.27 9.49 -10.49
C PRO A 43 -7.15 8.34 -9.96
N LEU A 44 -6.58 7.43 -9.17
CA LEU A 44 -7.31 6.39 -8.44
C LEU A 44 -7.93 6.99 -7.18
N LYS A 45 -9.23 7.30 -7.25
CA LYS A 45 -9.96 7.84 -6.09
C LYS A 45 -10.01 6.81 -4.97
N ILE A 46 -9.44 7.16 -3.82
CA ILE A 46 -9.55 6.36 -2.60
C ILE A 46 -10.99 6.41 -2.10
N LYS A 47 -11.57 5.24 -1.84
CA LYS A 47 -12.90 5.08 -1.26
C LYS A 47 -12.83 4.94 0.26
N ASN A 48 -12.01 4.01 0.73
CA ASN A 48 -11.86 3.70 2.14
C ASN A 48 -10.40 3.31 2.43
N ILE A 49 -9.94 3.62 3.65
CA ILE A 49 -8.71 3.09 4.23
C ILE A 49 -9.09 2.39 5.53
N TYR A 50 -8.55 1.21 5.76
CA TYR A 50 -8.72 0.44 6.97
C TYR A 50 -7.35 0.16 7.58
N GLU A 51 -7.19 0.45 8.86
CA GLU A 51 -6.08 -0.04 9.67
C GLU A 51 -6.38 -1.47 10.10
N LEU A 52 -5.45 -2.38 9.81
CA LEU A 52 -5.61 -3.80 10.08
C LEU A 52 -5.05 -4.14 11.46
N ASN A 53 -5.72 -5.08 12.14
CA ASN A 53 -5.37 -5.53 13.48
C ASN A 53 -4.92 -7.01 13.48
N GLY A 54 -4.47 -7.51 14.63
CA GLY A 54 -4.03 -8.91 14.80
C GLY A 54 -2.78 -9.24 14.00
N ASN A 55 -2.81 -10.32 13.22
CA ASN A 55 -1.66 -10.81 12.42
C ASN A 55 -1.18 -9.84 11.34
N LEU A 56 -2.02 -8.86 10.98
CA LEU A 56 -1.72 -7.80 10.02
C LEU A 56 -1.59 -6.44 10.70
N ASN A 57 -1.19 -6.39 11.97
CA ASN A 57 -0.90 -5.14 12.65
C ASN A 57 0.14 -4.30 11.87
N ASN A 58 -0.04 -2.99 11.83
CA ASN A 58 0.74 -2.03 11.03
C ASN A 58 0.61 -2.15 9.51
N PHE A 59 -0.42 -2.86 9.03
CA PHE A 59 -0.85 -2.82 7.64
C PHE A 59 -2.11 -1.98 7.48
N PHE A 60 -2.27 -1.46 6.27
CA PHE A 60 -3.47 -0.74 5.86
C PHE A 60 -4.06 -1.39 4.61
N LEU A 61 -5.38 -1.56 4.59
CA LEU A 61 -6.11 -1.92 3.38
C LEU A 61 -6.71 -0.66 2.75
N ILE A 62 -6.26 -0.30 1.56
CA ILE A 62 -6.75 0.83 0.79
C ILE A 62 -7.66 0.29 -0.31
N THR A 63 -8.92 0.72 -0.30
CA THR A 63 -9.88 0.43 -1.36
C THR A 63 -10.02 1.64 -2.26
N THR A 64 -9.82 1.48 -3.56
CA THR A 64 -9.95 2.56 -4.55
C THR A 64 -11.06 2.25 -5.56
N LYS A 65 -11.63 3.29 -6.17
CA LYS A 65 -12.52 3.14 -7.32
C LYS A 65 -11.67 2.86 -8.56
N ASN A 66 -12.03 1.81 -9.28
CA ASN A 66 -11.36 1.49 -10.53
C ASN A 66 -11.76 2.48 -11.63
N TYR A 67 -10.86 2.71 -12.59
CA TYR A 67 -11.16 3.48 -13.80
C TYR A 67 -12.12 2.72 -14.72
N ALA A 68 -11.91 1.40 -14.83
CA ALA A 68 -12.78 0.53 -15.58
C ALA A 68 -14.07 0.28 -14.79
N LYS A 69 -15.19 0.09 -15.51
CA LYS A 69 -16.48 -0.27 -14.90
C LYS A 69 -16.42 -1.60 -14.15
N LYS A 70 -15.52 -2.51 -14.55
CA LYS A 70 -15.30 -3.83 -13.91
C LYS A 70 -13.80 -4.13 -13.78
N PRO A 71 -13.31 -4.61 -12.61
CA PRO A 71 -14.00 -4.60 -11.31
C PRO A 71 -14.31 -3.19 -10.82
N LYS A 72 -15.36 -3.01 -10.01
CA LYS A 72 -15.77 -1.71 -9.45
C LYS A 72 -14.72 -1.10 -8.52
N TYR A 73 -14.02 -1.94 -7.78
CA TYR A 73 -13.01 -1.54 -6.81
C TYR A 73 -11.71 -2.30 -7.03
N ARG A 74 -10.60 -1.62 -6.72
CA ARG A 74 -9.26 -2.23 -6.59
C ARG A 74 -8.85 -2.16 -5.11
N TYR A 75 -8.10 -3.17 -4.67
CA TYR A 75 -7.67 -3.30 -3.29
C TYR A 75 -6.14 -3.26 -3.24
N PHE A 76 -5.60 -2.49 -2.31
CA PHE A 76 -4.17 -2.37 -2.09
C PHE A 76 -3.86 -2.65 -0.63
N LEU A 77 -2.87 -3.49 -0.40
CA LEU A 77 -2.28 -3.66 0.91
C LEU A 77 -1.08 -2.71 1.02
N ALA A 78 -1.00 -1.97 2.12
CA ALA A 78 -0.01 -0.93 2.33
C ALA A 78 0.67 -1.06 3.69
N ILE A 79 1.92 -0.60 3.76
CA ILE A 79 2.67 -0.44 5.00
C ILE A 79 3.32 0.94 5.04
N ILE A 80 3.49 1.48 6.25
CA ILE A 80 4.36 2.64 6.48
C ILE A 80 5.81 2.16 6.39
N LEU A 81 6.61 2.83 5.56
CA LEU A 81 8.07 2.72 5.52
C LEU A 81 8.71 3.78 6.43
N ALA A 82 8.23 5.02 6.35
CA ALA A 82 8.66 6.13 7.20
C ALA A 82 7.45 7.01 7.58
N SER A 83 7.39 7.43 8.85
CA SER A 83 6.33 8.30 9.35
C SER A 83 6.41 9.72 8.79
N GLN A 84 7.60 10.14 8.36
CA GLN A 84 7.90 11.38 7.68
C GLN A 84 8.63 11.05 6.38
N SER A 85 8.12 11.49 5.25
CA SER A 85 8.77 11.33 3.96
C SER A 85 9.75 12.47 3.70
N SER A 86 10.87 12.14 3.06
CA SER A 86 11.80 13.10 2.44
C SER A 86 12.26 12.56 1.09
N ASP A 87 12.86 13.40 0.25
CA ASP A 87 13.33 12.98 -1.08
C ASP A 87 14.39 11.88 -1.00
N LEU A 88 15.27 11.94 0.01
CA LEU A 88 16.25 10.89 0.28
C LEU A 88 15.56 9.56 0.59
N LEU A 89 14.56 9.58 1.47
CA LEU A 89 13.81 8.39 1.88
C LEU A 89 13.05 7.77 0.71
N VAL A 90 12.50 8.61 -0.18
CA VAL A 90 11.85 8.17 -1.42
C VAL A 90 12.86 7.54 -2.38
N SER A 91 14.04 8.16 -2.54
CA SER A 91 15.11 7.67 -3.40
C SER A 91 15.57 6.26 -2.99
N LEU A 92 15.83 6.04 -1.69
CA LEU A 92 16.19 4.74 -1.14
C LEU A 92 15.10 3.68 -1.38
N ALA A 93 13.83 4.05 -1.26
CA ALA A 93 12.72 3.14 -1.49
C ALA A 93 12.48 2.83 -2.98
N LYS A 94 12.91 3.72 -3.88
CA LYS A 94 12.53 3.71 -5.30
C LYS A 94 13.03 2.47 -6.04
N GLU A 95 14.28 2.08 -5.82
CA GLU A 95 14.90 0.95 -6.53
C GLU A 95 14.23 -0.37 -6.17
N TYR A 96 14.08 -0.64 -4.88
CA TYR A 96 13.39 -1.83 -4.39
C TYR A 96 11.94 -1.86 -4.86
N SER A 97 11.25 -0.71 -4.78
CA SER A 97 9.86 -0.61 -5.23
C SER A 97 9.71 -0.97 -6.71
N LYS A 98 10.60 -0.48 -7.57
CA LYS A 98 10.59 -0.77 -9.01
C LYS A 98 10.85 -2.25 -9.28
N LYS A 99 11.85 -2.84 -8.62
CA LYS A 99 12.23 -4.26 -8.78
C LYS A 99 11.09 -5.21 -8.40
N HIS A 100 10.38 -4.94 -7.31
CA HIS A 100 9.33 -5.81 -6.77
C HIS A 100 7.91 -5.43 -7.24
N LYS A 101 7.78 -4.52 -8.22
CA LYS A 101 6.50 -3.99 -8.72
C LYS A 101 5.60 -3.51 -7.57
N LEU A 102 6.20 -2.84 -6.61
CA LEU A 102 5.53 -2.12 -5.53
C LEU A 102 5.32 -0.68 -5.98
N LYS A 103 4.36 -0.02 -5.36
CA LYS A 103 4.11 1.41 -5.56
C LYS A 103 4.50 2.15 -4.30
N LEU A 104 4.97 3.38 -4.45
CA LEU A 104 5.22 4.29 -3.35
C LEU A 104 4.19 5.41 -3.39
N ILE A 105 3.66 5.77 -2.23
CA ILE A 105 2.81 6.96 -2.08
C ILE A 105 3.31 7.77 -0.88
N GLN A 106 3.16 9.08 -0.98
CA GLN A 106 3.46 10.03 0.09
C GLN A 106 2.16 10.69 0.49
N TYR A 107 1.51 10.20 1.55
CA TYR A 107 0.24 10.73 2.04
C TYR A 107 0.18 10.80 3.56
N SER A 108 -0.68 11.68 4.06
CA SER A 108 -1.08 11.65 5.47
C SER A 108 -2.31 10.75 5.63
N ILE A 109 -2.16 9.61 6.30
CA ILE A 109 -3.30 8.76 6.68
C ILE A 109 -4.11 9.40 7.82
N TYR A 110 -3.42 10.16 8.67
CA TYR A 110 -3.97 10.88 9.81
C TYR A 110 -3.70 12.38 9.63
N PRO A 111 -4.53 13.11 8.86
CA PRO A 111 -4.31 14.52 8.55
C PRO A 111 -4.15 15.43 9.78
N GLN A 112 -4.71 15.02 10.92
CA GLN A 112 -4.57 15.70 12.21
C GLN A 112 -3.10 15.85 12.65
N HIS A 113 -2.22 14.97 12.19
CA HIS A 113 -0.80 15.00 12.55
C HIS A 113 0.04 15.86 11.61
N PHE A 114 -0.49 16.37 10.49
CA PHE A 114 0.25 17.16 9.49
C PHE A 114 1.56 16.51 9.00
N ARG A 115 1.67 15.18 9.11
CA ARG A 115 2.84 14.40 8.68
C ARG A 115 2.51 13.66 7.40
N VAL A 116 3.34 13.83 6.38
CA VAL A 116 3.27 13.06 5.14
C VAL A 116 4.16 11.84 5.33
N GLY A 117 3.54 10.67 5.46
CA GLY A 117 4.27 9.41 5.58
C GLY A 117 4.61 8.84 4.21
N LEU A 118 5.72 8.10 4.14
CA LEU A 118 6.08 7.28 2.99
C LEU A 118 5.48 5.88 3.18
N PHE A 119 4.65 5.46 2.22
CA PHE A 119 4.04 4.14 2.22
C PHE A 119 4.49 3.36 1.00
N SER A 120 4.65 2.05 1.20
CA SER A 120 4.70 1.07 0.12
C SER A 120 3.37 0.37 0.01
N LEU A 121 2.88 0.17 -1.21
CA LEU A 121 1.66 -0.57 -1.46
C LEU A 121 1.76 -1.53 -2.64
N LYS A 122 1.07 -2.65 -2.50
CA LYS A 122 0.92 -3.71 -3.50
C LYS A 122 -0.56 -3.93 -3.79
N GLU A 123 -0.89 -4.09 -5.07
CA GLU A 123 -2.24 -4.41 -5.50
C GLU A 123 -2.57 -5.88 -5.24
N LEU A 124 -3.73 -6.13 -4.64
CA LEU A 124 -4.28 -7.48 -4.46
C LEU A 124 -5.18 -7.82 -5.65
N ARG A 125 -4.81 -8.86 -6.40
CA ARG A 125 -5.57 -9.35 -7.55
C ARG A 125 -6.41 -10.58 -7.24
N SER A 126 -5.91 -11.46 -6.39
CA SER A 126 -6.55 -12.70 -5.96
C SER A 126 -6.34 -12.93 -4.46
N LYS A 127 -7.10 -13.85 -3.87
CA LYS A 127 -6.93 -14.24 -2.46
C LYS A 127 -5.60 -14.96 -2.21
N ASP A 128 -5.15 -15.74 -3.20
CA ASP A 128 -3.96 -16.61 -3.06
C ASP A 128 -2.67 -15.78 -2.99
N THR A 129 -2.68 -14.58 -3.58
CA THR A 129 -1.53 -13.66 -3.59
C THR A 129 -1.41 -12.81 -2.31
N ILE A 130 -2.34 -12.93 -1.35
CA ILE A 130 -2.33 -12.11 -0.13
C ILE A 130 -1.10 -12.44 0.74
N SER A 131 -0.81 -13.72 0.97
CA SER A 131 0.33 -14.13 1.81
C SER A 131 1.66 -13.66 1.21
N GLU A 132 1.84 -13.87 -0.09
CA GLU A 132 3.01 -13.39 -0.84
C GLU A 132 3.14 -11.87 -0.77
N THR A 133 2.02 -11.15 -0.88
CA THR A 133 1.98 -9.69 -0.79
C THR A 133 2.39 -9.21 0.62
N VAL A 134 1.89 -9.86 1.67
CA VAL A 134 2.27 -9.56 3.06
C VAL A 134 3.77 -9.77 3.25
N ASN A 135 4.31 -10.89 2.78
CA ASN A 135 5.73 -11.20 2.89
C ASN A 135 6.59 -10.20 2.11
N SER A 136 6.23 -9.89 0.87
CA SER A 136 6.93 -8.90 0.04
C SER A 136 7.01 -7.52 0.72
N LEU A 137 5.93 -7.08 1.37
CA LEU A 137 5.91 -5.81 2.09
C LEU A 137 6.74 -5.86 3.38
N LYS A 138 6.72 -6.98 4.12
CA LYS A 138 7.58 -7.18 5.31
C LYS A 138 9.06 -7.16 4.93
N GLU A 139 9.44 -7.91 3.90
CA GLU A 139 10.80 -7.94 3.38
C GLU A 139 11.27 -6.55 2.97
N PHE A 140 10.41 -5.79 2.28
CA PHE A 140 10.74 -4.41 1.94
C PHE A 140 11.01 -3.56 3.17
N ARG A 141 10.16 -3.64 4.21
CA ARG A 141 10.38 -2.89 5.45
C ARG A 141 11.72 -3.24 6.10
N ILE A 142 12.08 -4.53 6.13
CA ILE A 142 13.34 -4.99 6.72
C ILE A 142 14.52 -4.45 5.92
N MET A 143 14.50 -4.60 4.59
CA MET A 143 15.55 -4.10 3.71
C MET A 143 15.72 -2.59 3.84
N TYR A 144 14.59 -1.85 3.78
CA TYR A 144 14.58 -0.41 3.90
C TYR A 144 15.21 0.08 5.20
N ARG A 145 14.91 -0.59 6.33
CA ARG A 145 15.54 -0.27 7.63
C ARG A 145 17.04 -0.54 7.63
N LYS A 146 17.49 -1.66 7.06
CA LYS A 146 18.93 -1.96 6.93
C LYS A 146 19.67 -0.91 6.11
N ASP A 147 19.06 -0.42 5.03
CA ASP A 147 19.67 0.61 4.20
C ASP A 147 19.75 1.96 4.93
N LEU A 148 18.73 2.29 5.73
CA LEU A 148 18.77 3.47 6.61
C LEU A 148 19.84 3.35 7.71
N GLU A 149 19.98 2.20 8.34
CA GLU A 149 21.01 1.96 9.36
C GLU A 149 22.43 2.09 8.78
N LYS A 150 22.66 1.58 7.56
CA LYS A 150 23.93 1.76 6.84
C LYS A 150 24.22 3.23 6.58
N LEU A 151 23.21 3.98 6.11
CA LEU A 151 23.35 5.41 5.84
C LEU A 151 23.65 6.20 7.12
N GLY A 152 22.96 5.89 8.23
CA GLY A 152 23.25 6.48 9.54
C GLY A 152 24.70 6.27 9.97
N LYS A 153 25.20 5.03 9.87
CA LYS A 153 26.60 4.68 10.19
C LYS A 153 27.63 5.39 9.30
N LEU A 154 27.28 5.72 8.06
CA LEU A 154 28.17 6.46 7.16
C LEU A 154 28.24 7.93 7.55
N ILE A 155 27.11 8.52 7.97
CA ILE A 155 27.05 9.93 8.40
C ILE A 155 27.79 10.12 9.72
N GLU A 156 27.69 9.18 10.67
CA GLU A 156 28.41 9.24 11.95
C GLU A 156 29.94 9.14 11.82
N ARG A 157 30.45 8.73 10.64
CA ARG A 157 31.88 8.59 10.35
C ARG A 157 32.48 9.80 9.63
N VAL A 158 31.66 10.78 9.27
CA VAL A 158 32.04 12.04 8.59
C VAL A 158 32.01 13.17 9.60
#